data_AF-A0AAT9LDY0-F1
#
_entry.id   AF-A0AAT9LDY0-F1
#
_cell.length_a   1.000
_cell.length_b   1.000
_cell.length_c   1.000
_cell.angle_alpha   90.00
_cell.angle_beta   90.00
_cell.angle_gamma   90.00
#
_symmetry.space_group_name_H-M   'P 1'
#
loop_
_entity.id
_entity.type
_entity.pdbx_description
1 polymer ?
#
loop_
_entity_poly.entity_id
_entity_poly.type
_entity_poly.pdbx_seq_one_letter_code
_entity_poly.pdbx_strand_id
1 'polypeptide(L)'
;MMDGNTVFSILDKIYRLGTKSSDTRTLDGIEPLDPKYSRFFKGGWATEEIKTRFLYLNAVLDQGSDMVGTREFLRRVTNELYSMGIDFLHHPEKFLSNTYVVEQVVLKVHDIVKAERARWAQEFLDNPDAYNLLLVFGERVTQVLSHIVVSWGLPLAIIQKATARYGSLLQMLDSYDTAEQMVAAIKSDRDFGLGKAIGDKACHLFCKWVVDEENLLPLVPGRAGWSKNSYEVPVDSNVGRVLVMSGIAAYFCGDDELRRQQVLQPKPDGRIYIRATNLRRCKVCKTAPLDEANSLASIRRLYASRLQTITLPKFLNVCVETIAAGLGEEPRIAHLDDGLLKVALTWCRNGDYRCKEGCALKDECWAFNEAPDAMAKYHT
;
A
#
# COMPACT_ATOMS: atom_id res chain seq x y z
N MET A 1 4.56 -13.02 -28.48
CA MET A 1 4.88 -11.68 -27.98
C MET A 1 3.59 -10.90 -27.94
N MET A 2 3.11 -10.60 -26.74
CA MET A 2 1.84 -9.91 -26.53
C MET A 2 1.83 -8.56 -27.26
N ASP A 3 0.70 -8.23 -27.88
CA ASP A 3 0.46 -6.90 -28.44
C ASP A 3 -0.11 -5.95 -27.38
N GLY A 4 -0.12 -4.65 -27.69
CA GLY A 4 -0.61 -3.62 -26.77
C GLY A 4 -2.08 -3.75 -26.42
N ASN A 5 -2.92 -4.20 -27.36
CA ASN A 5 -4.34 -4.35 -27.11
C ASN A 5 -4.60 -5.46 -26.08
N THR A 6 -3.85 -6.55 -26.17
CA THR A 6 -3.90 -7.67 -25.22
C THR A 6 -3.48 -7.19 -23.83
N VAL A 7 -2.35 -6.50 -23.70
CA VAL A 7 -1.86 -5.99 -22.40
C VAL A 7 -2.83 -4.97 -21.80
N PHE A 8 -3.42 -4.10 -22.62
CA PHE A 8 -4.41 -3.14 -22.16
C PHE A 8 -5.72 -3.83 -21.74
N SER A 9 -6.15 -4.89 -22.43
CA SER A 9 -7.29 -5.70 -22.03
C SER A 9 -7.08 -6.38 -20.67
N ILE A 10 -5.88 -6.88 -20.39
CA ILE A 10 -5.52 -7.42 -19.07
C ILE A 10 -5.68 -6.33 -18.00
N LEU A 11 -5.16 -5.12 -18.23
CA LEU A 11 -5.30 -4.02 -17.28
C LEU A 11 -6.77 -3.63 -17.04
N ASP A 12 -7.61 -3.59 -18.08
CA ASP A 12 -9.05 -3.37 -17.95
C ASP A 12 -9.73 -4.45 -17.10
N LYS A 13 -9.42 -5.74 -17.34
CA LYS A 13 -9.95 -6.85 -16.52
C LYS A 13 -9.53 -6.74 -15.07
N ILE A 14 -8.27 -6.41 -14.80
CA ILE A 14 -7.76 -6.20 -13.44
C ILE A 14 -8.51 -5.05 -12.78
N TYR A 15 -8.63 -3.89 -13.44
CA TYR A 15 -9.33 -2.73 -12.92
C TYR A 15 -10.80 -3.05 -12.57
N ARG A 16 -11.52 -3.74 -13.47
CA ARG A 16 -12.91 -4.19 -13.24
C ARG A 16 -13.05 -5.23 -12.13
N LEU A 17 -12.01 -6.00 -11.83
CA LEU A 17 -12.02 -6.88 -10.66
C LEU A 17 -11.96 -6.06 -9.37
N GLY A 18 -11.14 -5.01 -9.34
CA GLY A 18 -11.04 -4.12 -8.19
C GLY A 18 -12.31 -3.31 -7.94
N THR A 19 -13.04 -2.88 -8.98
CA THR A 19 -14.32 -2.18 -8.78
C THR A 19 -15.38 -3.04 -8.08
N LYS A 20 -15.26 -4.37 -8.15
CA LYS A 20 -16.20 -5.33 -7.55
C LYS A 20 -15.70 -5.90 -6.22
N SER A 21 -14.48 -5.60 -5.83
CA SER A 21 -13.82 -6.20 -4.68
C SER A 21 -13.43 -5.11 -3.70
N SER A 22 -14.06 -5.08 -2.53
CA SER A 22 -13.40 -4.52 -1.36
C SER A 22 -12.32 -5.52 -0.93
N ASP A 23 -11.05 -5.24 -1.23
CA ASP A 23 -9.94 -6.06 -0.73
C ASP A 23 -9.90 -6.00 0.80
N THR A 24 -9.29 -6.98 1.46
CA THR A 24 -8.84 -6.86 2.86
C THR A 24 -8.16 -5.53 3.20
N ARG A 25 -7.48 -4.90 2.22
CA ARG A 25 -6.88 -3.55 2.32
C ARG A 25 -7.86 -2.40 2.43
N THR A 26 -9.08 -2.54 1.94
CA THR A 26 -10.09 -1.50 2.09
C THR A 26 -10.51 -1.37 3.55
N LEU A 27 -10.98 -0.17 3.89
CA LEU A 27 -11.32 0.19 5.26
C LEU A 27 -12.76 -0.18 5.67
N ASP A 28 -13.44 -1.09 4.95
CA ASP A 28 -14.85 -1.43 5.15
C ASP A 28 -15.22 -1.60 6.65
N GLY A 29 -15.99 -0.64 7.17
CA GLY A 29 -16.51 -0.66 8.54
C GLY A 29 -15.53 -0.27 9.66
N ILE A 30 -14.41 0.39 9.34
CA ILE A 30 -13.43 0.79 10.38
C ILE A 30 -13.88 2.07 11.07
N GLU A 31 -14.40 1.85 12.28
CA GLU A 31 -14.37 2.84 13.34
C GLU A 31 -13.02 2.71 14.08
N PRO A 32 -12.18 3.77 14.13
CA PRO A 32 -10.89 3.75 14.84
C PRO A 32 -11.00 3.36 16.32
N LEU A 33 -12.19 3.56 16.91
CA LEU A 33 -12.49 3.34 18.31
C LEU A 33 -13.80 2.57 18.44
N ASP A 34 -13.90 1.73 19.47
CA ASP A 34 -15.18 1.17 19.89
C ASP A 34 -16.19 2.33 20.13
N PRO A 35 -17.45 2.24 19.67
CA PRO A 35 -18.46 3.28 19.86
C PRO A 35 -18.58 3.78 21.31
N LYS A 36 -18.30 2.95 22.32
CA LYS A 36 -18.30 3.38 23.73
C LYS A 36 -17.23 4.44 24.06
N TYR A 37 -16.19 4.53 23.24
CA TYR A 37 -15.12 5.51 23.30
C TYR A 37 -15.37 6.69 22.36
N SER A 38 -16.54 6.77 21.71
CA SER A 38 -16.92 7.91 20.86
C SER A 38 -16.90 9.25 21.61
N ARG A 39 -17.07 9.23 22.93
CA ARG A 39 -16.90 10.42 23.79
C ARG A 39 -15.52 11.07 23.66
N PHE A 40 -14.49 10.30 23.29
CA PHE A 40 -13.15 10.84 23.10
C PHE A 40 -13.02 11.62 21.79
N PHE A 41 -13.84 11.34 20.75
CA PHE A 41 -13.96 12.23 19.57
C PHE A 41 -14.53 13.61 19.93
N LYS A 42 -15.08 13.81 21.14
CA LYS A 42 -15.47 15.13 21.65
C LYS A 42 -14.30 15.89 22.30
N GLY A 43 -13.10 15.31 22.36
CA GLY A 43 -11.89 15.84 22.99
C GLY A 43 -11.19 16.98 22.23
N GLY A 44 -11.92 17.77 21.44
CA GLY A 44 -11.42 18.96 20.74
C GLY A 44 -10.85 18.73 19.34
N TRP A 45 -10.68 17.49 18.90
CA TRP A 45 -10.25 17.16 17.53
C TRP A 45 -11.44 16.75 16.65
N ALA A 46 -11.39 17.09 15.37
CA ALA A 46 -12.35 16.60 14.38
C ALA A 46 -12.18 15.08 14.17
N THR A 47 -13.27 14.37 13.87
CA THR A 47 -13.27 12.92 13.64
C THR A 47 -12.30 12.52 12.53
N GLU A 48 -12.24 13.33 11.48
CA GLU A 48 -11.37 13.17 10.30
C GLU A 48 -9.89 13.20 10.69
N GLU A 49 -9.50 14.05 11.63
CA GLU A 49 -8.13 14.14 12.13
C GLU A 49 -7.75 12.88 12.91
N ILE A 50 -8.63 12.40 13.81
CA ILE A 50 -8.37 11.17 14.58
C ILE A 50 -8.32 9.96 13.65
N LYS A 51 -9.20 9.89 12.66
CA LYS A 51 -9.18 8.85 11.63
C LYS A 51 -7.87 8.88 10.84
N THR A 52 -7.40 10.06 10.43
CA THR A 52 -6.12 10.23 9.74
C THR A 52 -4.94 9.76 10.60
N ARG A 53 -4.90 10.12 11.89
CA ARG A 53 -3.86 9.67 12.83
C ARG A 53 -3.85 8.14 13.00
N PHE A 54 -5.03 7.52 13.09
CA PHE A 54 -5.17 6.07 13.15
C PHE A 54 -4.64 5.40 11.87
N LEU A 55 -5.03 5.89 10.70
CA LEU A 55 -4.58 5.37 9.40
C LEU A 55 -3.07 5.56 9.21
N TYR A 56 -2.52 6.68 9.66
CA TYR A 56 -1.10 6.96 9.62
C TYR A 56 -0.30 5.95 10.44
N LEU A 57 -0.75 5.68 11.66
CA LEU A 57 -0.15 4.66 12.51
C LEU A 57 -0.34 3.24 11.94
N ASN A 58 -1.52 2.93 11.39
CA ASN A 58 -1.79 1.65 10.74
C ASN A 58 -0.82 1.38 9.59
N ALA A 59 -0.53 2.40 8.76
CA ALA A 59 0.43 2.27 7.67
C ALA A 59 1.86 2.00 8.16
N VAL A 60 2.27 2.61 9.27
CA VAL A 60 3.58 2.33 9.88
C VAL A 60 3.65 0.91 10.42
N LEU A 61 2.59 0.43 11.06
CA LEU A 61 2.55 -0.94 11.60
C LEU A 61 2.42 -2.01 10.52
N ASP A 62 1.86 -1.70 9.34
CA ASP A 62 1.75 -2.62 8.20
C ASP A 62 3.10 -2.85 7.50
N GLN A 63 4.04 -3.47 8.21
CA GLN A 63 5.31 -3.97 7.65
C GLN A 63 5.28 -5.47 7.32
N GLY A 64 4.15 -6.14 7.59
CA GLY A 64 3.95 -7.57 7.39
C GLY A 64 3.06 -7.91 6.20
N SER A 65 2.73 -9.20 6.06
CA SER A 65 1.81 -9.72 5.03
C SER A 65 0.36 -9.83 5.51
N ASP A 66 0.09 -9.73 6.81
CA ASP A 66 -1.25 -9.83 7.41
C ASP A 66 -1.79 -8.48 7.88
N MET A 67 -2.22 -7.66 6.94
CA MET A 67 -2.74 -6.33 7.27
C MET A 67 -4.03 -6.39 8.10
N VAL A 68 -4.84 -7.46 7.99
CA VAL A 68 -6.03 -7.66 8.84
C VAL A 68 -5.61 -7.87 10.30
N GLY A 69 -4.62 -8.72 10.56
CA GLY A 69 -4.06 -8.93 11.89
C GLY A 69 -3.44 -7.65 12.47
N THR A 70 -2.66 -6.91 11.67
CA THR A 70 -2.06 -5.62 12.07
C THR A 70 -3.12 -4.61 12.48
N ARG A 71 -4.20 -4.49 11.69
CA ARG A 71 -5.29 -3.56 11.95
C ARG A 71 -6.03 -3.92 13.24
N GLU A 72 -6.31 -5.20 13.46
CA GLU A 72 -6.97 -5.67 14.67
C GLU A 72 -6.09 -5.45 15.92
N PHE A 73 -4.78 -5.68 15.78
CA PHE A 73 -3.79 -5.37 16.80
C PHE A 73 -3.80 -3.89 17.18
N LEU A 74 -3.69 -2.98 16.20
CA LEU A 74 -3.76 -1.54 16.44
C LEU A 74 -5.07 -1.14 17.13
N ARG A 75 -6.21 -1.62 16.63
CA ARG A 75 -7.53 -1.31 17.17
C ARG A 75 -7.67 -1.74 18.64
N ARG A 76 -7.23 -2.95 18.98
CA ARG A 76 -7.31 -3.47 20.37
C ARG A 76 -6.35 -2.76 21.32
N VAL A 77 -5.11 -2.51 20.90
CA VAL A 77 -4.17 -1.70 21.69
C VAL A 77 -4.74 -0.31 21.94
N THR A 78 -5.30 0.32 20.90
CA THR A 78 -5.94 1.65 21.02
C THR A 78 -7.07 1.62 22.05
N ASN A 79 -7.99 0.68 21.93
CA ASN A 79 -9.12 0.57 22.85
C ASN A 79 -8.71 0.27 24.30
N GLU A 80 -7.75 -0.63 24.52
CA GLU A 80 -7.26 -0.92 25.88
C GLU A 80 -6.57 0.30 26.50
N LEU A 81 -5.69 0.99 25.77
CA LEU A 81 -5.03 2.20 26.26
C LEU A 81 -6.01 3.34 26.54
N TYR A 82 -7.00 3.55 25.68
CA TYR A 82 -8.06 4.54 25.90
C TYR A 82 -8.90 4.23 27.14
N SER A 83 -9.16 2.94 27.41
CA SER A 83 -9.85 2.52 28.64
C SER A 83 -9.09 2.88 29.91
N MET A 84 -7.76 3.00 29.81
CA MET A 84 -6.85 3.38 30.88
C MET A 84 -6.56 4.90 30.92
N GLY A 85 -7.20 5.70 30.07
CA GLY A 85 -6.97 7.15 29.98
C GLY A 85 -5.73 7.56 29.20
N ILE A 86 -5.12 6.63 28.46
CA ILE A 86 -3.99 6.87 27.54
C ILE A 86 -4.56 7.03 26.13
N ASP A 87 -5.21 8.17 25.89
CA ASP A 87 -5.85 8.55 24.63
C ASP A 87 -4.85 9.11 23.60
N PHE A 88 -3.85 8.31 23.25
CA PHE A 88 -2.65 8.76 22.55
C PHE A 88 -2.86 9.33 21.13
N LEU A 89 -3.98 9.06 20.44
CA LEU A 89 -4.25 9.74 19.16
C LEU A 89 -4.69 11.18 19.39
N HIS A 90 -5.20 11.54 20.58
CA HIS A 90 -5.52 12.93 20.97
C HIS A 90 -4.30 13.60 21.60
N HIS A 91 -3.60 12.83 22.44
CA HIS A 91 -2.48 13.27 23.28
C HIS A 91 -1.26 12.35 23.11
N PRO A 92 -0.50 12.49 22.00
CA PRO A 92 0.62 11.59 21.66
C PRO A 92 1.65 11.40 22.78
N GLU A 93 1.88 12.44 23.59
CA GLU A 93 2.82 12.44 24.70
C GLU A 93 2.45 11.42 25.80
N LYS A 94 1.16 11.09 25.95
CA LYS A 94 0.71 10.11 26.95
C LYS A 94 1.21 8.71 26.65
N PHE A 95 1.45 8.37 25.39
CA PHE A 95 1.96 7.05 25.02
C PHE A 95 3.37 6.83 25.59
N LEU A 96 4.29 7.75 25.32
CA LEU A 96 5.68 7.64 25.78
C LEU A 96 5.84 7.91 27.29
N SER A 97 4.94 8.70 27.88
CA SER A 97 4.92 8.90 29.34
C SER A 97 4.47 7.67 30.12
N ASN A 98 3.84 6.68 29.46
CA ASN A 98 3.29 5.48 30.08
C ASN A 98 3.88 4.19 29.46
N THR A 99 5.14 4.22 29.02
CA THR A 99 5.81 3.12 28.30
C THR A 99 5.66 1.76 28.98
N TYR A 100 5.79 1.68 30.30
CA TYR A 100 5.62 0.43 31.04
C TYR A 100 4.22 -0.18 30.83
N VAL A 101 3.16 0.63 30.96
CA VAL A 101 1.77 0.18 30.77
C VAL A 101 1.52 -0.17 29.30
N VAL A 102 2.01 0.67 28.39
CA VAL A 102 1.91 0.46 26.95
C VAL A 102 2.54 -0.87 26.53
N GLU A 103 3.72 -1.21 27.07
CA GLU A 103 4.41 -2.45 26.78
C GLU A 103 3.60 -3.69 27.19
N GLN A 104 3.00 -3.66 28.38
CA GLN A 104 2.15 -4.76 28.84
C GLN A 104 0.92 -4.93 27.95
N VAL A 105 0.27 -3.84 27.55
CA VAL A 105 -0.90 -3.89 26.66
C VAL A 105 -0.51 -4.41 25.28
N VAL A 106 0.59 -3.90 24.70
CA VAL A 106 1.10 -4.33 23.39
C VAL A 106 1.41 -5.83 23.39
N LEU A 107 2.11 -6.35 24.40
CA LEU A 107 2.41 -7.77 24.52
C LEU A 107 1.15 -8.63 24.63
N LYS A 108 0.25 -8.27 25.56
CA LYS A 108 -1.00 -8.97 25.78
C LYS A 108 -1.84 -9.04 24.50
N VAL A 109 -2.02 -7.91 23.82
CA VAL A 109 -2.83 -7.85 22.59
C VAL A 109 -2.15 -8.58 21.43
N HIS A 110 -0.81 -8.49 21.33
CA HIS A 110 -0.04 -9.27 20.36
C HIS A 110 -0.34 -10.76 20.49
N ASP A 111 -0.28 -11.32 21.70
CA ASP A 111 -0.47 -12.75 21.92
C ASP A 111 -1.90 -13.20 21.58
N ILE A 112 -2.88 -12.37 21.93
CA ILE A 112 -4.29 -12.63 21.59
C ILE A 112 -4.48 -12.66 20.07
N VAL A 113 -4.03 -11.62 19.35
CA VAL A 113 -4.22 -11.55 17.89
C VAL A 113 -3.41 -12.64 17.19
N LYS A 114 -2.19 -12.93 17.65
CA LYS A 114 -1.37 -14.05 17.14
C LYS A 114 -2.10 -15.39 17.27
N ALA A 115 -2.75 -15.66 18.40
CA ALA A 115 -3.54 -16.88 18.58
C ALA A 115 -4.74 -16.94 17.62
N GLU A 116 -5.47 -15.83 17.46
CA GLU A 116 -6.62 -15.77 16.55
C GLU A 116 -6.23 -15.90 15.07
N ARG A 117 -5.04 -15.41 14.70
CA ARG A 117 -4.51 -15.44 13.32
C ARG A 117 -3.70 -16.70 13.01
N ALA A 118 -3.61 -17.66 13.93
CA ALA A 118 -2.85 -18.90 13.73
C ALA A 118 -3.27 -19.69 12.48
N ARG A 119 -4.57 -19.79 12.19
CA ARG A 119 -5.07 -20.46 10.98
C ARG A 119 -4.66 -19.73 9.71
N TRP A 120 -4.72 -18.40 9.71
CA TRP A 120 -4.27 -17.60 8.56
C TRP A 120 -2.77 -17.81 8.35
N ALA A 121 -1.97 -17.80 9.42
CA ALA A 121 -0.53 -18.04 9.32
C ALA A 121 -0.22 -19.42 8.73
N GLN A 122 -1.00 -20.46 9.07
CA GLN A 122 -0.87 -21.80 8.50
C GLN A 122 -1.19 -21.86 7.00
N GLU A 123 -2.12 -21.04 6.52
CA GLU A 123 -2.53 -21.05 5.11
C GLU A 123 -1.60 -20.22 4.22
N PHE A 124 -1.05 -19.12 4.75
CA PHE A 124 -0.40 -18.09 3.93
C PHE A 124 1.10 -17.89 4.18
N LEU A 125 1.69 -18.50 5.22
CA LEU A 125 3.12 -18.38 5.50
C LEU A 125 3.84 -19.73 5.34
N ASP A 126 5.07 -19.68 4.81
CA ASP A 126 5.96 -20.84 4.74
C ASP A 126 6.31 -21.40 6.13
N ASN A 127 6.37 -20.51 7.13
CA ASN A 127 6.55 -20.88 8.54
C ASN A 127 5.48 -20.15 9.39
N PRO A 128 4.48 -20.86 9.91
CA PRO A 128 3.41 -20.25 10.70
C PRO A 128 3.84 -19.74 12.08
N ASP A 129 4.78 -20.42 12.75
CA ASP A 129 5.30 -20.03 14.08
C ASP A 129 5.99 -18.66 14.05
N ALA A 130 6.44 -18.34 12.85
CA ALA A 130 7.07 -17.13 12.43
C ALA A 130 6.10 -15.92 12.43
N TYR A 131 4.78 -16.12 12.50
CA TYR A 131 3.85 -15.00 12.59
C TYR A 131 4.13 -14.09 13.79
N ASN A 132 4.24 -12.79 13.56
CA ASN A 132 4.55 -11.80 14.58
C ASN A 132 4.08 -10.41 14.12
N LEU A 133 3.47 -9.65 15.03
CA LEU A 133 3.01 -8.27 14.78
C LEU A 133 4.02 -7.22 15.27
N LEU A 134 4.97 -7.63 16.12
CA LEU A 134 6.07 -6.81 16.61
C LEU A 134 7.18 -6.75 15.57
N LEU A 135 6.94 -5.92 14.55
CA LEU A 135 7.88 -5.69 13.46
C LEU A 135 8.53 -4.30 13.60
N VAL A 136 9.82 -4.23 13.30
CA VAL A 136 10.59 -2.99 13.16
C VAL A 136 11.40 -3.12 11.88
N PHE A 137 11.22 -2.17 10.95
CA PHE A 137 11.90 -2.19 9.64
C PHE A 137 11.65 -3.47 8.82
N GLY A 138 10.49 -4.11 9.01
CA GLY A 138 10.14 -5.38 8.37
C GLY A 138 10.78 -6.62 9.02
N GLU A 139 11.52 -6.44 10.11
CA GLU A 139 12.15 -7.51 10.88
C GLU A 139 11.40 -7.76 12.17
N ARG A 140 11.38 -9.02 12.61
CA ARG A 140 10.80 -9.38 13.90
C ARG A 140 11.70 -8.91 15.01
N VAL A 141 11.10 -8.31 16.03
CA VAL A 141 11.81 -7.96 17.25
C VAL A 141 11.25 -8.74 18.42
N THR A 142 12.17 -9.22 19.27
CA THR A 142 11.84 -9.74 20.61
C THR A 142 11.86 -8.62 21.65
N GLN A 143 12.52 -7.50 21.34
CA GLN A 143 12.57 -6.31 22.19
C GLN A 143 11.36 -5.42 21.91
N VAL A 144 10.34 -5.54 22.75
CA VAL A 144 9.07 -4.81 22.60
C VAL A 144 9.29 -3.31 22.65
N LEU A 145 10.19 -2.83 23.52
CA LEU A 145 10.51 -1.41 23.61
C LEU A 145 10.98 -0.83 22.27
N SER A 146 11.76 -1.56 21.47
CA SER A 146 12.17 -1.10 20.14
C SER A 146 10.97 -0.95 19.20
N HIS A 147 10.01 -1.88 19.25
CA HIS A 147 8.76 -1.76 18.51
C HIS A 147 7.93 -0.56 18.97
N ILE A 148 7.79 -0.36 20.29
CA ILE A 148 7.07 0.77 20.87
C ILE A 148 7.71 2.09 20.45
N VAL A 149 9.02 2.25 20.57
CA VAL A 149 9.68 3.52 20.26
C VAL A 149 9.67 3.81 18.76
N VAL A 150 9.99 2.82 17.92
CA VAL A 150 10.15 3.04 16.48
C VAL A 150 8.81 3.00 15.75
N SER A 151 8.01 1.96 15.94
CA SER A 151 6.80 1.72 15.14
C SER A 151 5.59 2.48 15.66
N TRP A 152 5.59 2.91 16.93
CA TRP A 152 4.52 3.72 17.53
C TRP A 152 4.99 5.12 17.92
N GLY A 153 6.11 5.22 18.64
CA GLY A 153 6.61 6.48 19.20
C GLY A 153 6.98 7.49 18.11
N LEU A 154 7.65 7.05 17.04
CA LEU A 154 8.04 7.92 15.94
C LEU A 154 6.84 8.56 15.20
N PRO A 155 5.83 7.80 14.71
CA PRO A 155 4.66 8.43 14.10
C PRO A 155 3.90 9.34 15.06
N LEU A 156 3.83 8.99 16.35
CA LEU A 156 3.20 9.83 17.37
C LEU A 156 3.98 11.15 17.60
N ALA A 157 5.30 11.10 17.60
CA ALA A 157 6.13 12.29 17.65
C ALA A 157 5.93 13.18 16.40
N ILE A 158 5.76 12.59 15.21
CA ILE A 158 5.44 13.34 14.00
C ILE A 158 4.06 14.00 14.11
N ILE A 159 3.04 13.29 14.61
CA ILE A 159 1.71 13.86 14.87
C ILE A 159 1.81 15.07 15.80
N GLN A 160 2.59 14.96 16.88
CA GLN A 160 2.81 16.05 17.82
C GLN A 160 3.51 17.25 17.15
N LYS A 161 4.55 17.01 16.36
CA LYS A 161 5.25 18.06 15.60
C LYS A 161 4.33 18.72 14.56
N ALA A 162 3.55 17.92 13.85
CA ALA A 162 2.61 18.39 12.83
C ALA A 162 1.54 19.28 13.47
N THR A 163 0.99 18.85 14.60
CA THR A 163 0.05 19.63 15.42
C THR A 163 0.65 20.97 15.84
N ALA A 164 1.89 20.97 16.35
CA ALA A 164 2.54 22.19 16.81
C ALA A 164 2.85 23.20 15.69
N ARG A 165 3.20 22.72 14.48
CA ARG A 165 3.59 23.59 13.36
C ARG A 165 2.42 23.97 12.44
N TYR A 166 1.54 23.04 12.15
CA TYR A 166 0.47 23.18 11.15
C TYR A 166 -0.93 23.26 11.76
N GLY A 167 -1.07 22.95 13.05
CA GLY A 167 -2.36 22.85 13.75
C GLY A 167 -2.91 21.43 13.80
N SER A 168 -2.59 20.58 12.81
CA SER A 168 -3.04 19.18 12.75
C SER A 168 -2.17 18.34 11.80
N LEU A 169 -2.29 17.01 11.86
CA LEU A 169 -1.68 16.12 10.87
C LEU A 169 -2.31 16.33 9.50
N LEU A 170 -3.64 16.46 9.40
CA LEU A 170 -4.34 16.74 8.15
C LEU A 170 -3.82 18.00 7.45
N GLN A 171 -3.67 19.12 8.17
CA GLN A 171 -3.14 20.35 7.58
C GLN A 171 -1.68 20.22 7.13
N MET A 172 -0.87 19.45 7.85
CA MET A 172 0.50 19.13 7.39
C MET A 172 0.47 18.34 6.08
N LEU A 173 -0.34 17.28 6.01
CA LEU A 173 -0.47 16.44 4.82
C LEU A 173 -1.06 17.21 3.63
N ASP A 174 -2.03 18.10 3.87
CA ASP A 174 -2.61 18.94 2.84
C ASP A 174 -1.67 20.05 2.36
N SER A 175 -0.61 20.38 3.12
CA SER A 175 0.33 21.45 2.76
C SER A 175 1.21 21.14 1.55
N TYR A 176 1.26 19.88 1.09
CA TYR A 176 2.00 19.48 -0.09
C TYR A 176 1.23 19.80 -1.39
N ASP A 177 1.95 20.08 -2.48
CA ASP A 177 1.33 20.49 -3.74
C ASP A 177 0.55 19.33 -4.39
N THR A 178 1.00 18.09 -4.22
CA THR A 178 0.37 16.90 -4.81
C THR A 178 0.35 15.72 -3.84
N ALA A 179 -0.56 14.77 -4.07
CA ALA A 179 -0.63 13.54 -3.29
C ALA A 179 0.68 12.72 -3.35
N GLU A 180 1.32 12.65 -4.52
CA GLU A 180 2.62 11.98 -4.66
C GLU A 180 3.76 12.68 -3.90
N GLN A 181 3.76 14.03 -3.86
CA GLN A 181 4.72 14.75 -3.02
C GLN A 181 4.50 14.48 -1.54
N MET A 182 3.24 14.42 -1.08
CA MET A 182 2.89 14.01 0.27
C MET A 182 3.44 12.60 0.58
N VAL A 183 3.24 11.63 -0.32
CA VAL A 183 3.77 10.27 -0.18
C VAL A 183 5.29 10.26 -0.02
N ALA A 184 6.01 10.99 -0.88
CA ALA A 184 7.46 11.11 -0.81
C ALA A 184 7.91 11.77 0.51
N ALA A 185 7.21 12.81 0.96
CA ALA A 185 7.52 13.54 2.17
C ALA A 185 7.30 12.70 3.44
N ILE A 186 6.21 11.94 3.54
CA ILE A 186 5.96 11.01 4.66
C ILE A 186 7.15 10.06 4.86
N LYS A 187 7.79 9.63 3.76
CA LYS A 187 8.97 8.77 3.82
C LYS A 187 10.25 9.53 4.16
N SER A 188 10.49 10.66 3.50
CA SER A 188 11.84 11.20 3.31
C SER A 188 12.01 12.67 3.67
N ASP A 189 10.95 13.36 4.09
CA ASP A 189 11.06 14.72 4.60
C ASP A 189 12.02 14.76 5.80
N ARG A 190 12.86 15.80 5.85
CA ARG A 190 13.90 15.93 6.88
C ARG A 190 13.31 16.06 8.29
N ASP A 191 12.19 16.75 8.41
CA ASP A 191 11.59 17.10 9.70
C ASP A 191 10.39 16.20 10.03
N PHE A 192 9.60 15.81 9.04
CA PHE A 192 8.34 15.07 9.20
C PHE A 192 8.35 13.67 8.59
N GLY A 193 9.49 13.25 8.02
CA GLY A 193 9.64 11.92 7.43
C GLY A 193 9.81 10.83 8.49
N LEU A 194 9.18 9.69 8.26
CA LEU A 194 9.30 8.47 9.07
C LEU A 194 10.58 7.67 8.76
N GLY A 195 11.29 8.00 7.68
CA GLY A 195 12.54 7.37 7.30
C GLY A 195 12.39 5.85 7.17
N LYS A 196 13.18 5.09 7.91
CA LYS A 196 13.12 3.61 7.85
C LYS A 196 11.86 3.03 8.51
N ALA A 197 11.16 3.77 9.38
CA ALA A 197 10.02 3.23 10.13
C ALA A 197 8.82 2.87 9.24
N ILE A 198 8.73 3.45 8.04
CA ILE A 198 7.69 3.13 7.05
C ILE A 198 8.31 2.72 5.72
N GLY A 199 7.79 1.71 5.05
CA GLY A 199 8.19 1.35 3.69
C GLY A 199 7.51 2.21 2.62
N ASP A 200 8.09 2.31 1.42
CA ASP A 200 7.49 3.09 0.33
C ASP A 200 6.11 2.55 -0.09
N LYS A 201 5.85 1.23 0.03
CA LYS A 201 4.52 0.63 -0.16
C LYS A 201 3.52 1.23 0.83
N ALA A 202 3.88 1.27 2.11
CA ALA A 202 3.01 1.75 3.17
C ALA A 202 2.69 3.25 3.03
N CYS A 203 3.61 4.08 2.53
CA CYS A 203 3.30 5.48 2.23
C CYS A 203 2.21 5.62 1.15
N HIS A 204 2.28 4.84 0.07
CA HIS A 204 1.26 4.87 -0.98
C HIS A 204 -0.06 4.25 -0.50
N LEU A 205 0.00 3.20 0.33
CA LEU A 205 -1.18 2.62 0.95
C LEU A 205 -1.90 3.62 1.87
N PHE A 206 -1.14 4.39 2.67
CA PHE A 206 -1.69 5.49 3.45
C PHE A 206 -2.36 6.54 2.56
N CYS A 207 -1.71 6.92 1.45
CA CYS A 207 -2.28 7.87 0.49
C CYS A 207 -3.58 7.35 -0.13
N LYS A 208 -3.63 6.07 -0.52
CA LYS A 208 -4.86 5.39 -0.96
C LYS A 208 -5.98 5.55 0.06
N TRP A 209 -5.71 5.29 1.33
CA TRP A 209 -6.72 5.44 2.37
C TRP A 209 -7.23 6.88 2.51
N VAL A 210 -6.34 7.86 2.62
CA VAL A 210 -6.75 9.24 2.93
C VAL A 210 -7.26 10.03 1.72
N VAL A 211 -6.82 9.71 0.50
CA VAL A 211 -7.25 10.40 -0.73
C VAL A 211 -8.40 9.69 -1.42
N ASP A 212 -8.37 8.36 -1.47
CA ASP A 212 -9.30 7.58 -2.30
C ASP A 212 -10.45 6.98 -1.49
N GLU A 213 -10.13 6.20 -0.45
CA GLU A 213 -11.14 5.44 0.29
C GLU A 213 -11.96 6.32 1.25
N GLU A 214 -11.29 7.21 1.98
CA GLU A 214 -11.91 8.04 3.02
C GLU A 214 -12.13 9.49 2.60
N ASN A 215 -11.55 9.90 1.47
CA ASN A 215 -11.69 11.25 0.91
C ASN A 215 -11.43 12.36 1.96
N LEU A 216 -10.42 12.14 2.82
CA LEU A 216 -9.99 13.07 3.87
C LEU A 216 -9.08 14.19 3.31
N LEU A 217 -8.43 13.92 2.18
CA LEU A 217 -7.57 14.86 1.46
C LEU A 217 -7.93 14.90 -0.03
N PRO A 218 -7.76 16.06 -0.69
CA PRO A 218 -7.29 17.34 -0.14
C PRO A 218 -8.38 18.02 0.71
N LEU A 219 -7.98 18.91 1.62
CA LEU A 219 -8.92 19.70 2.43
C LEU A 219 -9.73 20.69 1.59
N VAL A 220 -9.17 21.13 0.45
CA VAL A 220 -9.85 21.97 -0.54
C VAL A 220 -10.13 21.12 -1.79
N PRO A 221 -11.41 20.79 -2.08
CA PRO A 221 -11.77 20.00 -3.25
C PRO A 221 -11.34 20.64 -4.57
N GLY A 222 -10.98 19.80 -5.55
CA GLY A 222 -10.63 20.25 -6.91
C GLY A 222 -9.23 20.82 -7.07
N ARG A 223 -8.36 20.74 -6.05
CA ARG A 223 -6.96 21.15 -6.15
C ARG A 223 -6.21 20.28 -7.17
N ALA A 224 -5.50 20.92 -8.10
CA ALA A 224 -4.68 20.21 -9.08
C ALA A 224 -3.61 19.34 -8.37
N GLY A 225 -3.33 18.16 -8.92
CA GLY A 225 -2.39 17.20 -8.31
C GLY A 225 -2.95 16.39 -7.14
N TRP A 226 -4.24 16.56 -6.83
CA TRP A 226 -4.98 15.79 -5.83
C TRP A 226 -6.21 15.15 -6.48
N SER A 227 -6.11 13.86 -6.74
CA SER A 227 -7.22 13.03 -7.22
C SER A 227 -7.00 11.58 -6.78
N LYS A 228 -8.04 10.77 -6.93
CA LYS A 228 -7.99 9.32 -6.67
C LYS A 228 -7.03 8.56 -7.61
N ASN A 229 -6.42 9.25 -8.57
CA ASN A 229 -5.42 8.71 -9.50
C ASN A 229 -4.11 9.52 -9.48
N SER A 230 -3.86 10.38 -8.48
CA SER A 230 -2.69 11.26 -8.42
C SER A 230 -1.54 10.76 -7.53
N TYR A 231 -1.53 9.47 -7.22
CA TYR A 231 -0.46 8.77 -6.49
C TYR A 231 -0.14 7.44 -7.18
N GLU A 232 1.09 6.94 -7.05
CA GLU A 232 1.47 5.68 -7.70
C GLU A 232 0.78 4.47 -7.05
N VAL A 233 0.55 3.41 -7.84
CA VAL A 233 0.08 2.12 -7.33
C VAL A 233 1.04 1.56 -6.26
N PRO A 234 0.56 1.08 -5.08
CA PRO A 234 1.42 0.47 -4.07
C PRO A 234 2.06 -0.84 -4.54
N VAL A 235 3.23 -0.78 -5.19
CA VAL A 235 3.91 -1.99 -5.68
C VAL A 235 4.60 -2.75 -4.54
N ASP A 236 4.08 -3.92 -4.21
CA ASP A 236 4.71 -4.94 -3.35
C ASP A 236 5.05 -6.22 -4.13
N SER A 237 5.50 -7.28 -3.44
CA SER A 237 5.80 -8.57 -4.05
C SER A 237 4.59 -9.19 -4.77
N ASN A 238 3.39 -9.10 -4.19
CA ASN A 238 2.17 -9.64 -4.79
C ASN A 238 1.79 -8.89 -6.08
N VAL A 239 1.74 -7.57 -6.01
CA VAL A 239 1.44 -6.71 -7.15
C VAL A 239 2.49 -6.90 -8.25
N GLY A 240 3.78 -6.84 -7.90
CA GLY A 240 4.86 -7.00 -8.88
C GLY A 240 4.88 -8.37 -9.52
N ARG A 241 4.52 -9.43 -8.79
CA ARG A 241 4.35 -10.78 -9.37
C ARG A 241 3.30 -10.77 -10.46
N VAL A 242 2.13 -10.20 -10.23
CA VAL A 242 1.07 -10.13 -11.24
C VAL A 242 1.52 -9.33 -12.46
N LEU A 243 2.16 -8.18 -12.25
CA LEU A 243 2.68 -7.34 -13.36
C LEU A 243 3.73 -8.08 -14.22
N VAL A 244 4.59 -8.88 -13.60
CA VAL A 244 5.61 -9.67 -14.32
C VAL A 244 4.97 -10.88 -15.00
N MET A 245 4.21 -11.69 -14.24
CA MET A 245 3.66 -12.97 -14.72
C MET A 245 2.59 -12.78 -15.81
N SER A 246 1.82 -11.70 -15.76
CA SER A 246 0.85 -11.38 -16.81
C SER A 246 1.51 -10.92 -18.12
N GLY A 247 2.77 -10.49 -18.09
CA GLY A 247 3.49 -9.90 -19.23
C GLY A 247 3.40 -8.37 -19.32
N ILE A 248 2.63 -7.71 -18.45
CA ILE A 248 2.47 -6.23 -18.43
C ILE A 248 3.83 -5.53 -18.33
N ALA A 249 4.65 -5.92 -17.35
CA ALA A 249 5.94 -5.28 -17.09
C ALA A 249 6.91 -5.47 -18.27
N ALA A 250 6.97 -6.67 -18.84
CA ALA A 250 7.84 -6.99 -19.98
C ALA A 250 7.42 -6.21 -21.23
N TYR A 251 6.12 -6.07 -21.47
CA TYR A 251 5.63 -5.32 -22.62
C TYR A 251 5.96 -3.82 -22.54
N PHE A 252 5.65 -3.15 -21.43
CA PHE A 252 5.83 -1.70 -21.31
C PHE A 252 7.28 -1.29 -21.07
N CYS A 253 8.05 -2.05 -20.30
CA CYS A 253 9.43 -1.68 -19.95
C CYS A 253 10.47 -2.34 -20.86
N GLY A 254 10.16 -3.49 -21.46
CA GLY A 254 11.12 -4.31 -22.20
C GLY A 254 12.04 -5.11 -21.27
N ASP A 255 12.50 -6.26 -21.75
CA ASP A 255 13.34 -7.18 -20.97
C ASP A 255 14.68 -6.54 -20.55
N ASP A 256 15.27 -5.71 -21.40
CA ASP A 256 16.52 -5.02 -21.10
C ASP A 256 16.37 -4.08 -19.90
N GLU A 257 15.23 -3.39 -19.78
CA GLU A 257 14.98 -2.53 -18.63
C GLU A 257 14.76 -3.33 -17.35
N LEU A 258 13.97 -4.40 -17.43
CA LEU A 258 13.72 -5.28 -16.29
C LEU A 258 15.02 -5.90 -15.76
N ARG A 259 15.94 -6.27 -16.66
CA ARG A 259 17.29 -6.75 -16.30
C ARG A 259 18.15 -5.63 -15.73
N ARG A 260 18.18 -4.46 -16.36
CA ARG A 260 18.96 -3.29 -15.90
C ARG A 260 18.57 -2.88 -14.49
N GLN A 261 17.28 -2.87 -14.18
CA GLN A 261 16.75 -2.54 -12.86
C GLN A 261 16.80 -3.74 -11.89
N GLN A 262 17.33 -4.90 -12.30
CA GLN A 262 17.40 -6.12 -11.48
C GLN A 262 16.04 -6.56 -10.93
N VAL A 263 14.97 -6.38 -11.71
CA VAL A 263 13.63 -6.89 -11.37
C VAL A 263 13.65 -8.42 -11.38
N LEU A 264 14.32 -9.02 -12.36
CA LEU A 264 14.48 -10.46 -12.49
C LEU A 264 15.89 -10.85 -12.02
N GLN A 265 15.97 -11.67 -10.97
CA GLN A 265 17.23 -12.08 -10.36
C GLN A 265 17.39 -13.60 -10.41
N PRO A 266 18.17 -14.12 -11.38
CA PRO A 266 18.48 -15.54 -11.46
C PRO A 266 19.15 -16.03 -10.18
N LYS A 267 18.77 -17.21 -9.71
CA LYS A 267 19.36 -17.92 -8.59
C LYS A 267 20.20 -19.11 -9.09
N PRO A 268 21.19 -19.60 -8.32
CA PRO A 268 22.02 -20.74 -8.71
C PRO A 268 21.25 -22.03 -8.99
N ASP A 269 20.08 -22.19 -8.37
CA ASP A 269 19.19 -23.35 -8.53
C ASP A 269 18.27 -23.27 -9.77
N GLY A 270 18.48 -22.27 -10.64
CA GLY A 270 17.69 -22.06 -11.86
C GLY A 270 16.36 -21.34 -11.64
N ARG A 271 15.98 -21.01 -10.41
CA ARG A 271 14.81 -20.17 -10.12
C ARG A 271 15.12 -18.69 -10.39
N ILE A 272 14.08 -17.90 -10.60
CA ILE A 272 14.17 -16.45 -10.83
C ILE A 272 13.38 -15.73 -9.75
N TYR A 273 14.09 -14.96 -8.92
CA TYR A 273 13.46 -14.11 -7.92
C TYR A 273 13.00 -12.79 -8.55
N ILE A 274 11.74 -12.44 -8.35
CA ILE A 274 11.14 -11.18 -8.78
C ILE A 274 11.32 -10.15 -7.67
N ARG A 275 12.28 -9.23 -7.82
CA ARG A 275 12.43 -8.07 -6.94
C ARG A 275 11.44 -6.97 -7.33
N ALA A 276 10.17 -7.20 -7.00
CA ALA A 276 9.03 -6.37 -7.40
C ALA A 276 9.20 -4.86 -7.13
N THR A 277 9.81 -4.49 -6.01
CA THR A 277 10.04 -3.08 -5.65
C THR A 277 10.84 -2.30 -6.70
N ASN A 278 11.66 -2.98 -7.50
CA ASN A 278 12.47 -2.35 -8.54
C ASN A 278 11.65 -1.94 -9.78
N LEU A 279 10.41 -2.45 -9.93
CA LEU A 279 9.49 -2.01 -10.98
C LEU A 279 9.20 -0.51 -10.93
N ARG A 280 9.28 0.11 -9.74
CA ARG A 280 9.09 1.56 -9.56
C ARG A 280 10.11 2.41 -10.33
N ARG A 281 11.28 1.83 -10.62
CA ARG A 281 12.37 2.50 -11.34
C ARG A 281 12.40 2.17 -12.82
N CYS A 282 11.57 1.22 -13.25
CA CYS A 282 11.54 0.79 -14.65
C CYS A 282 10.92 1.87 -15.52
N LYS A 283 11.69 2.32 -16.50
CA LYS A 283 11.21 3.25 -17.53
C LYS A 283 10.33 2.52 -18.52
N VAL A 284 9.30 3.20 -19.00
CA VAL A 284 8.45 2.71 -20.07
C VAL A 284 9.13 3.00 -21.41
N CYS A 285 9.27 1.97 -22.24
CA CYS A 285 9.82 2.06 -23.60
C CYS A 285 8.75 1.90 -24.69
N LYS A 286 7.55 1.44 -24.33
CA LYS A 286 6.39 1.32 -25.22
C LYS A 286 5.15 1.88 -24.54
N THR A 287 4.40 2.77 -25.18
CA THR A 287 3.15 3.31 -24.63
C THR A 287 1.90 2.78 -25.33
N ALA A 288 2.05 2.12 -26.50
CA ALA A 288 0.93 1.58 -27.25
C ALA A 288 0.08 0.62 -26.38
N PRO A 289 -1.26 0.68 -26.46
CA PRO A 289 -2.05 1.38 -27.48
C PRO A 289 -2.25 2.88 -27.22
N LEU A 290 -1.68 3.42 -26.14
CA LEU A 290 -1.76 4.85 -25.81
C LEU A 290 -0.66 5.64 -26.53
N ASP A 291 -1.01 6.89 -26.88
CA ASP A 291 -0.08 7.85 -27.44
C ASP A 291 0.89 8.40 -26.36
N GLU A 292 2.17 8.54 -26.72
CA GLU A 292 3.22 8.98 -25.79
C GLU A 292 3.02 10.44 -25.35
N ALA A 293 2.65 11.34 -26.27
CA ALA A 293 2.46 12.75 -25.95
C ALA A 293 1.28 12.96 -24.99
N ASN A 294 0.17 12.26 -25.23
CA ASN A 294 -0.98 12.23 -24.33
C ASN A 294 -0.62 11.62 -22.96
N SER A 295 0.18 10.55 -22.95
CA SER A 295 0.65 9.92 -21.71
C SER A 295 1.50 10.89 -20.87
N LEU A 296 2.41 11.62 -21.49
CA LEU A 296 3.21 12.67 -20.83
C LEU A 296 2.33 13.81 -20.32
N ALA A 297 1.33 14.24 -21.08
CA ALA A 297 0.40 15.29 -20.65
C ALA A 297 -0.39 14.87 -19.41
N SER A 298 -0.91 13.63 -19.39
CA SER A 298 -1.59 13.06 -18.22
C SER A 298 -0.67 13.02 -16.98
N ILE A 299 0.57 12.56 -17.14
CA ILE A 299 1.53 12.50 -16.02
C ILE A 299 1.84 13.90 -15.48
N ARG A 300 2.04 14.88 -16.36
CA ARG A 300 2.28 16.28 -15.95
C ARG A 300 1.12 16.83 -15.14
N ARG A 301 -0.11 16.53 -15.55
CA ARG A 301 -1.33 16.93 -14.82
C ARG A 301 -1.46 16.22 -13.47
N LEU A 302 -1.29 14.89 -13.44
CA LEU A 302 -1.48 14.10 -12.22
C LEU A 302 -0.43 14.41 -11.14
N TYR A 303 0.82 14.62 -11.54
CA TYR A 303 1.95 14.71 -10.63
C TYR A 303 2.55 16.12 -10.50
N ALA A 304 1.94 17.13 -11.15
CA ALA A 304 2.46 18.49 -11.26
C ALA A 304 3.96 18.54 -11.63
N SER A 305 4.39 17.59 -12.47
CA SER A 305 5.80 17.29 -12.65
C SER A 305 6.33 17.75 -14.00
N ARG A 306 7.59 18.21 -14.04
CA ARG A 306 8.32 18.50 -15.30
C ARG A 306 9.04 17.27 -15.88
N LEU A 307 8.71 16.07 -15.40
CA LEU A 307 9.39 14.84 -15.80
C LEU A 307 9.39 14.64 -17.32
N GLN A 308 10.54 14.17 -17.79
CA GLN A 308 10.77 13.77 -19.18
C GLN A 308 10.72 12.25 -19.37
N THR A 309 10.71 11.48 -18.28
CA THR A 309 10.69 10.01 -18.33
C THR A 309 9.47 9.46 -17.63
N ILE A 310 8.82 8.50 -18.27
CA ILE A 310 7.67 7.76 -17.74
C ILE A 310 8.18 6.50 -17.03
N THR A 311 7.84 6.33 -15.76
CA THR A 311 8.05 5.08 -15.03
C THR A 311 6.81 4.19 -15.13
N LEU A 312 6.97 2.88 -14.92
CA LEU A 312 5.86 1.93 -14.99
C LEU A 312 4.68 2.32 -14.08
N PRO A 313 4.84 2.65 -12.79
CA PRO A 313 3.70 3.01 -11.94
C PRO A 313 2.94 4.22 -12.48
N LYS A 314 3.64 5.29 -12.87
CA LYS A 314 3.00 6.49 -13.43
C LYS A 314 2.26 6.20 -14.73
N PHE A 315 2.78 5.30 -15.55
CA PHE A 315 2.11 4.88 -16.76
C PHE A 315 0.83 4.08 -16.47
N LEU A 316 0.83 3.25 -15.42
CA LEU A 316 -0.38 2.56 -14.99
C LEU A 316 -1.49 3.54 -14.60
N ASN A 317 -1.17 4.68 -13.98
CA ASN A 317 -2.15 5.75 -13.76
C ASN A 317 -2.75 6.30 -15.07
N VAL A 318 -1.93 6.46 -16.12
CA VAL A 318 -2.43 6.88 -17.45
C VAL A 318 -3.37 5.82 -18.04
N CYS A 319 -3.01 4.53 -17.91
CA CYS A 319 -3.89 3.45 -18.34
C CYS A 319 -5.22 3.48 -17.59
N VAL A 320 -5.20 3.73 -16.27
CA VAL A 320 -6.41 3.89 -15.45
C VAL A 320 -7.29 5.04 -15.92
N GLU A 321 -6.72 6.19 -16.31
CA GLU A 321 -7.53 7.29 -16.87
C GLU A 321 -8.28 6.86 -18.14
N THR A 322 -7.60 6.13 -19.02
CA THR A 322 -8.20 5.67 -20.28
C THR A 322 -9.26 4.60 -20.04
N ILE A 323 -8.98 3.64 -19.16
CA ILE A 323 -9.94 2.59 -18.77
C ILE A 323 -11.18 3.22 -18.13
N ALA A 324 -11.00 4.07 -17.13
CA ALA A 324 -12.10 4.72 -16.41
C ALA A 324 -12.94 5.62 -17.34
N ALA A 325 -12.30 6.36 -18.24
CA ALA A 325 -13.01 7.13 -19.26
C ALA A 325 -13.88 6.25 -20.16
N GLY A 326 -13.39 5.08 -20.58
CA GLY A 326 -14.16 4.09 -21.34
C GLY A 326 -15.33 3.47 -20.56
N LEU A 327 -15.26 3.51 -19.22
CA LEU A 327 -16.33 3.07 -18.31
C LEU A 327 -17.34 4.18 -17.96
N GLY A 328 -17.01 5.44 -18.27
CA GLY A 328 -17.77 6.59 -17.75
C GLY A 328 -17.62 6.79 -16.25
N GLU A 329 -16.49 6.36 -15.67
CA GLU A 329 -16.21 6.42 -14.24
C GLU A 329 -15.08 7.41 -13.92
N GLU A 330 -15.02 7.85 -12.65
CA GLU A 330 -13.86 8.58 -12.13
C GLU A 330 -12.64 7.65 -12.09
N PRO A 331 -11.45 8.07 -12.54
CA PRO A 331 -10.25 7.25 -12.46
C PRO A 331 -9.78 7.08 -11.02
N ARG A 332 -9.61 5.82 -10.59
CA ARG A 332 -9.18 5.45 -9.23
C ARG A 332 -8.05 4.42 -9.28
N ILE A 333 -6.82 4.82 -8.93
CA ILE A 333 -5.69 3.88 -8.93
C ILE A 333 -5.88 2.76 -7.89
N ALA A 334 -6.68 3.02 -6.84
CA ALA A 334 -7.05 2.01 -5.85
C ALA A 334 -7.74 0.79 -6.47
N HIS A 335 -8.62 0.98 -7.46
CA HIS A 335 -9.28 -0.14 -8.15
C HIS A 335 -8.26 -1.01 -8.90
N LEU A 336 -7.22 -0.42 -9.48
CA LEU A 336 -6.16 -1.22 -10.11
C LEU A 336 -5.38 -2.01 -9.04
N ASP A 337 -5.00 -1.37 -7.93
CA ASP A 337 -4.33 -2.02 -6.80
C ASP A 337 -5.14 -3.20 -6.23
N ASP A 338 -6.43 -2.99 -5.96
CA ASP A 338 -7.34 -4.03 -5.45
C ASP A 338 -7.54 -5.17 -6.44
N GLY A 339 -7.63 -4.86 -7.74
CA GLY A 339 -7.65 -5.87 -8.79
C GLY A 339 -6.38 -6.71 -8.85
N LEU A 340 -5.21 -6.05 -8.77
CA LEU A 340 -3.90 -6.71 -8.79
C LEU A 340 -3.76 -7.67 -7.59
N LEU A 341 -4.14 -7.20 -6.41
CA LEU A 341 -4.19 -8.03 -5.21
C LEU A 341 -5.14 -9.19 -5.32
N LYS A 342 -6.37 -8.94 -5.78
CA LYS A 342 -7.37 -9.99 -5.94
C LYS A 342 -6.80 -11.11 -6.79
N VAL A 343 -6.12 -10.76 -7.89
CA VAL A 343 -5.43 -11.73 -8.73
C VAL A 343 -4.30 -12.42 -7.99
N ALA A 344 -3.43 -11.68 -7.32
CA ALA A 344 -2.27 -12.20 -6.60
C ALA A 344 -2.62 -13.17 -5.47
N LEU A 345 -3.69 -12.89 -4.72
CA LEU A 345 -4.12 -13.64 -3.54
C LEU A 345 -5.08 -14.79 -3.89
N THR A 346 -5.78 -14.71 -5.03
CA THR A 346 -6.73 -15.76 -5.44
C THR A 346 -6.07 -16.78 -6.38
N TRP A 347 -5.35 -16.32 -7.42
CA TRP A 347 -4.88 -17.21 -8.49
C TRP A 347 -3.36 -17.18 -8.70
N CYS A 348 -2.74 -16.02 -8.67
CA CYS A 348 -1.31 -15.85 -8.93
C CYS A 348 -0.53 -15.89 -7.61
N ARG A 349 -0.65 -16.96 -6.82
CA ARG A 349 0.03 -17.10 -5.52
C ARG A 349 1.50 -17.51 -5.71
N ASN A 350 2.36 -17.11 -4.77
CA ASN A 350 3.76 -17.50 -4.79
C ASN A 350 3.88 -19.02 -4.54
N GLY A 351 4.49 -19.76 -5.46
CA GLY A 351 4.65 -21.21 -5.33
C GLY A 351 3.39 -22.06 -5.55
N ASP A 352 2.22 -21.45 -5.77
CA ASP A 352 0.94 -22.14 -5.96
C ASP A 352 0.06 -21.39 -6.99
N TYR A 353 0.45 -21.48 -8.25
CA TYR A 353 -0.26 -20.80 -9.34
C TYR A 353 -1.56 -21.55 -9.71
N ARG A 354 -2.69 -20.97 -9.34
CA ARG A 354 -4.05 -21.51 -9.54
C ARG A 354 -4.77 -20.93 -10.76
N CYS A 355 -4.03 -20.61 -11.82
CA CYS A 355 -4.58 -19.98 -13.03
C CYS A 355 -5.75 -20.78 -13.67
N LYS A 356 -5.75 -22.11 -13.50
CA LYS A 356 -6.81 -22.99 -14.03
C LYS A 356 -8.13 -22.90 -13.25
N GLU A 357 -8.14 -22.35 -12.05
CA GLU A 357 -9.30 -22.23 -11.16
C GLU A 357 -10.13 -20.97 -11.47
N GLY A 358 -10.31 -20.65 -12.76
CA GLY A 358 -11.13 -19.52 -13.20
C GLY A 358 -10.44 -18.15 -13.07
N CYS A 359 -9.11 -18.08 -13.18
CA CYS A 359 -8.39 -16.81 -13.20
C CYS A 359 -8.87 -15.94 -14.38
N ALA A 360 -9.28 -14.69 -14.09
CA ALA A 360 -9.79 -13.78 -15.11
C ALA A 360 -8.77 -13.41 -16.19
N LEU A 361 -7.47 -13.57 -15.91
CA LEU A 361 -6.39 -13.24 -16.83
C LEU A 361 -5.91 -14.45 -17.64
N LYS A 362 -6.46 -15.65 -17.39
CA LYS A 362 -5.93 -16.92 -17.90
C LYS A 362 -5.70 -16.90 -19.41
N ASP A 363 -6.65 -16.41 -20.18
CA ASP A 363 -6.61 -16.52 -21.65
C ASP A 363 -5.65 -15.53 -22.33
N GLU A 364 -5.14 -14.54 -21.58
CA GLU A 364 -4.23 -13.50 -22.09
C GLU A 364 -2.89 -13.47 -21.33
N CYS A 365 -2.77 -14.20 -20.22
CA CYS A 365 -1.59 -14.18 -19.37
C CYS A 365 -0.38 -14.81 -20.08
N TRP A 366 0.72 -14.05 -20.18
CA TRP A 366 1.98 -14.53 -20.77
C TRP A 366 2.48 -15.82 -20.11
N ALA A 367 2.60 -15.85 -18.78
CA ALA A 367 3.14 -17.00 -18.07
C ALA A 367 2.23 -18.25 -18.16
N PHE A 368 0.95 -18.09 -18.52
CA PHE A 368 0.05 -19.22 -18.70
C PHE A 368 0.07 -19.76 -20.13
N ASN A 369 0.10 -18.87 -21.14
CA ASN A 369 -0.09 -19.25 -22.54
C ASN A 369 1.22 -19.33 -23.34
N GLU A 370 2.13 -18.39 -23.13
CA GLU A 370 3.36 -18.26 -23.95
C GLU A 370 4.59 -18.86 -23.25
N ALA A 371 4.66 -18.79 -21.92
CA ALA A 371 5.80 -19.26 -21.14
C ALA A 371 5.35 -20.07 -19.89
N PRO A 372 4.72 -21.24 -20.06
CA PRO A 372 4.17 -22.02 -18.95
C PRO A 372 5.22 -22.46 -17.91
N ASP A 373 6.48 -22.59 -18.32
CA ASP A 373 7.61 -22.88 -17.44
C ASP A 373 7.96 -21.71 -16.48
N ALA A 374 7.51 -20.48 -16.77
CA ALA A 374 7.67 -19.35 -15.87
C ALA A 374 6.98 -19.59 -14.52
N MET A 375 5.83 -20.28 -14.49
CA MET A 375 5.12 -20.61 -13.24
C MET A 375 5.89 -21.58 -12.33
N ALA A 376 6.86 -22.33 -12.86
CA ALA A 376 7.74 -23.17 -12.05
C ALA A 376 9.04 -22.46 -11.64
N LYS A 377 9.48 -21.47 -12.42
CA LYS A 377 10.78 -20.79 -12.25
C LYS A 377 10.69 -19.53 -11.41
N TYR A 378 9.65 -18.73 -11.60
CA TYR A 378 9.54 -17.40 -11.01
C TYR A 378 8.95 -17.48 -9.61
N HIS A 379 9.52 -16.71 -8.69
CA HIS A 379 9.04 -16.59 -7.32
C HIS A 379 9.29 -15.17 -6.80
N THR A 380 8.57 -14.77 -5.75
CA THR A 380 8.75 -13.50 -5.04
C THR A 380 9.15 -13.69 -3.60
#